data_AF-A0AA46TL63-F1
#
_entry.id   AF-A0AA46TL63-F1
#
_cell.length_a   1.000
_cell.length_b   1.000
_cell.length_c   1.000
_cell.angle_alpha   90.00
_cell.angle_beta   90.00
_cell.angle_gamma   90.00
#
_symmetry.space_group_name_H-M   'P 1'
#
loop_
_entity.id
_entity.type
_entity.pdbx_description
1 polymer ?
#
loop_
_entity_poly.entity_id
_entity_poly.type
_entity_poly.pdbx_seq_one_letter_code
_entity_poly.pdbx_strand_id
1 'polypeptide(L)'
;MADDAPPATALTDDERATLLEVVEHLAMVMTESGLPRMPARVFAYVLADDAEIYTAGELSEGLRVSPAAISGAVRYLVNVGLLAKQRLPGDRRDHYRVFDEDVFGAMIAQRAPVLGRWSDAFGRAVEVLGADRPGGRRLADGVLFFEFMQEDQQDVLARWHAYRAAHGGQRTVGDR
;
A
#
# COMPACT_ATOMS: atom_id res chain seq x y z
N MET A 1 -15.15 -33.95 -11.08
CA MET A 1 -15.28 -32.98 -12.18
C MET A 1 -14.37 -31.84 -11.79
N ALA A 2 -13.09 -31.94 -12.16
CA ALA A 2 -12.10 -30.91 -11.87
C ALA A 2 -12.31 -29.79 -12.89
N ASP A 3 -12.59 -28.60 -12.38
CA ASP A 3 -12.70 -27.37 -13.14
C ASP A 3 -11.27 -26.94 -13.50
N ASP A 4 -10.84 -27.31 -14.71
CA ASP A 4 -9.55 -26.93 -15.27
C ASP A 4 -9.68 -25.50 -15.78
N ALA A 5 -9.53 -24.54 -14.85
CA ALA A 5 -9.38 -23.15 -15.21
C ALA A 5 -8.16 -23.04 -16.15
N PRO A 6 -8.28 -22.36 -17.31
CA PRO A 6 -7.17 -22.23 -18.23
C PRO A 6 -5.97 -21.63 -17.49
N PRO A 7 -4.73 -22.14 -17.71
CA PRO A 7 -3.55 -21.53 -17.11
C PRO A 7 -3.52 -20.06 -17.55
N ALA A 8 -3.37 -19.15 -16.59
CA ALA A 8 -3.15 -17.73 -16.86
C ALA A 8 -2.08 -17.63 -17.95
N THR A 9 -2.44 -17.12 -19.12
CA THR A 9 -1.56 -17.09 -20.28
C THR A 9 -0.31 -16.30 -19.91
N ALA A 10 0.84 -16.96 -19.85
CA ALA A 10 2.08 -16.31 -19.48
C ALA A 10 2.35 -15.16 -20.48
N LEU A 11 2.60 -13.95 -19.95
CA LEU A 11 2.94 -12.78 -20.77
C LEU A 11 4.06 -13.13 -21.76
N THR A 12 3.88 -12.75 -23.01
CA THR A 12 4.95 -12.77 -24.02
C THR A 12 6.12 -11.89 -23.57
N ASP A 13 7.29 -12.09 -24.18
CA ASP A 13 8.47 -11.28 -23.85
C ASP A 13 8.24 -9.78 -24.12
N ASP A 14 7.49 -9.46 -25.17
CA ASP A 14 7.15 -8.09 -25.54
C ASP A 14 6.18 -7.46 -24.53
N GLU A 15 5.09 -8.16 -24.17
CA GLU A 15 4.15 -7.70 -23.14
C GLU A 15 4.84 -7.50 -21.79
N ARG A 16 5.76 -8.40 -21.43
CA ARG A 16 6.56 -8.27 -20.22
C ARG A 16 7.51 -7.07 -20.27
N ALA A 17 8.12 -6.80 -21.42
CA ALA A 17 8.97 -5.63 -21.58
C ALA A 17 8.16 -4.34 -21.41
N THR A 18 6.97 -4.25 -22.02
CA THR A 18 6.05 -3.12 -21.86
C THR A 18 5.59 -2.95 -20.41
N LEU A 19 5.22 -4.04 -19.72
CA LEU A 19 4.87 -4.00 -18.29
C LEU A 19 6.03 -3.42 -17.47
N LEU A 20 7.25 -3.89 -17.70
CA LEU A 20 8.42 -3.42 -16.95
C LEU A 20 8.74 -1.94 -17.22
N GLU A 21 8.52 -1.43 -18.43
CA GLU A 21 8.64 0.02 -18.71
C GLU A 21 7.64 0.84 -17.91
N VAL A 22 6.37 0.40 -17.85
CA VAL A 22 5.33 1.04 -17.02
C VAL A 22 5.74 1.01 -15.55
N VAL A 23 6.24 -0.13 -15.07
CA VAL A 23 6.71 -0.30 -13.70
C VAL A 23 7.84 0.67 -13.36
N GLU A 24 8.83 0.84 -14.25
CA GLU A 24 9.92 1.80 -14.00
C GLU A 24 9.42 3.26 -13.96
N HIS A 25 8.48 3.62 -14.84
CA HIS A 25 7.90 4.96 -14.85
C HIS A 25 7.13 5.26 -13.55
N LEU A 26 6.25 4.35 -13.14
CA LEU A 26 5.49 4.48 -11.89
C LEU A 26 6.41 4.49 -10.66
N ALA A 27 7.42 3.61 -10.65
CA ALA A 27 8.38 3.54 -9.56
C ALA A 27 9.20 4.84 -9.41
N MET A 28 9.48 5.54 -10.51
CA MET A 28 10.14 6.85 -10.48
C MET A 28 9.30 7.87 -9.71
N VAL A 29 8.02 8.03 -10.06
CA VAL A 29 7.09 8.95 -9.40
C VAL A 29 6.96 8.64 -7.91
N MET A 30 6.84 7.35 -7.56
CA MET A 30 6.77 6.91 -6.17
C MET A 30 8.07 7.19 -5.40
N THR A 31 9.22 7.02 -6.06
CA THR A 31 10.53 7.30 -5.44
C THR A 31 10.70 8.79 -5.15
N GLU A 32 10.31 9.65 -6.09
CA GLU A 32 10.31 11.10 -5.91
C GLU A 32 9.36 11.55 -4.78
N SER A 33 8.31 10.77 -4.53
CA SER A 33 7.37 10.97 -3.42
C SER A 33 7.88 10.45 -2.06
N GLY A 34 9.09 9.90 -2.01
CA GLY A 34 9.76 9.48 -0.77
C GLY A 34 9.76 7.97 -0.48
N LEU A 35 9.21 7.13 -1.37
CA LEU A 35 9.39 5.67 -1.24
C LEU A 35 10.83 5.28 -1.62
N PRO A 36 11.46 4.32 -0.93
CA PRO A 36 12.74 3.80 -1.38
C PRO A 36 12.59 3.07 -2.72
N ARG A 37 13.64 3.13 -3.56
CA ARG A 37 13.61 2.67 -4.97
C ARG A 37 13.07 1.26 -5.17
N MET A 38 13.51 0.28 -4.38
CA MET A 38 13.06 -1.11 -4.54
C MET A 38 11.62 -1.34 -4.05
N PRO A 39 11.19 -0.85 -2.86
CA PRO A 39 9.78 -0.76 -2.51
C PRO A 39 8.89 -0.13 -3.60
N ALA A 40 9.32 0.99 -4.20
CA ALA A 40 8.58 1.66 -5.26
C ALA A 40 8.39 0.75 -6.49
N ARG A 41 9.46 0.08 -6.95
CA ARG A 41 9.38 -0.87 -8.07
C ARG A 41 8.49 -2.08 -7.76
N VAL A 42 8.59 -2.64 -6.54
CA VAL A 42 7.72 -3.75 -6.13
C VAL A 42 6.26 -3.31 -6.09
N PHE A 43 5.97 -2.13 -5.54
CA PHE A 43 4.60 -1.63 -5.47
C PHE A 43 4.03 -1.26 -6.85
N ALA A 44 4.85 -0.68 -7.73
CA ALA A 44 4.46 -0.43 -9.12
C ALA A 44 4.17 -1.73 -9.89
N TYR A 45 4.97 -2.78 -9.67
CA TYR A 45 4.75 -4.09 -10.31
C TYR A 45 3.40 -4.69 -9.93
N VAL A 46 3.13 -4.82 -8.62
CA VAL A 46 1.87 -5.43 -8.15
C VAL A 46 0.63 -4.61 -8.47
N LEU A 47 0.76 -3.33 -8.80
CA LEU A 47 -0.34 -2.48 -9.28
C LEU A 47 -0.61 -2.65 -10.78
N ALA A 48 0.40 -3.08 -11.53
CA ALA A 48 0.36 -3.16 -13.00
C ALA A 48 0.19 -4.60 -13.52
N ASP A 49 0.58 -5.59 -12.74
CA ASP A 49 0.42 -7.02 -13.04
C ASP A 49 -0.97 -7.52 -12.60
N ASP A 50 -1.50 -8.50 -13.33
CA ASP A 50 -2.88 -8.99 -13.16
C ASP A 50 -3.07 -9.85 -11.91
N ALA A 51 -2.00 -10.35 -11.30
CA ALA A 51 -2.12 -11.18 -10.11
C ALA A 51 -2.44 -10.33 -8.85
N GLU A 52 -3.26 -10.87 -7.96
CA GLU A 52 -3.63 -10.20 -6.70
C GLU A 52 -2.73 -10.62 -5.53
N ILE A 53 -2.06 -11.77 -5.67
CA ILE A 53 -1.27 -12.42 -4.62
C ILE A 53 0.08 -12.85 -5.19
N TYR A 54 1.14 -12.51 -4.46
CA TYR A 54 2.50 -12.81 -4.86
C TYR A 54 3.30 -13.41 -3.71
N THR A 55 4.17 -14.34 -4.02
CA THR A 55 5.30 -14.75 -3.18
C THR A 55 6.51 -13.85 -3.45
N ALA A 56 7.48 -13.85 -2.53
CA ALA A 56 8.74 -13.14 -2.78
C ALA A 56 9.50 -13.70 -4.00
N GLY A 57 9.30 -14.97 -4.34
CA GLY A 57 9.90 -15.60 -5.52
C GLY A 57 9.31 -15.06 -6.82
N GLU A 58 7.98 -15.01 -6.91
CA GLU A 58 7.28 -14.47 -8.09
C GLU A 58 7.60 -13.00 -8.32
N LEU A 59 7.68 -12.18 -7.26
CA LEU A 59 8.13 -10.79 -7.37
C LEU A 59 9.57 -10.69 -7.85
N SER A 60 10.45 -11.59 -7.42
CA SER A 60 11.85 -11.63 -7.83
C SER A 60 11.98 -11.94 -9.32
N GLU A 61 11.21 -12.92 -9.79
CA GLU A 61 11.17 -13.37 -11.18
C GLU A 61 10.55 -12.32 -12.09
N GLY A 62 9.37 -11.80 -11.71
CA GLY A 62 8.66 -10.75 -12.45
C GLY A 62 9.50 -9.49 -12.67
N LEU A 63 10.18 -9.02 -11.61
CA LEU A 63 11.04 -7.83 -11.66
C LEU A 63 12.47 -8.09 -12.15
N ARG A 64 12.84 -9.35 -12.40
CA ARG A 64 14.21 -9.76 -12.78
C ARG A 64 15.27 -9.24 -11.81
N VAL A 65 15.00 -9.35 -10.51
CA VAL A 65 15.93 -8.97 -9.43
C VAL A 65 16.24 -10.16 -8.53
N SER A 66 17.20 -10.01 -7.62
CA SER A 66 17.53 -11.08 -6.67
C SER A 66 16.50 -11.18 -5.53
N PRO A 67 16.27 -12.39 -4.95
CA PRO A 67 15.36 -12.56 -3.82
C PRO A 67 15.73 -11.72 -2.59
N ALA A 68 17.04 -11.44 -2.42
CA ALA A 68 17.56 -10.58 -1.36
C ALA A 68 17.04 -9.13 -1.50
N ALA A 69 16.92 -8.62 -2.73
CA ALA A 69 16.40 -7.28 -3.01
C ALA A 69 14.89 -7.17 -2.70
N ILE A 70 14.13 -8.24 -2.93
CA ILE A 70 12.68 -8.30 -2.65
C ILE A 70 12.41 -8.31 -1.14
N SER A 71 13.17 -9.08 -0.36
CA SER A 71 12.90 -9.33 1.06
C SER A 71 12.83 -8.04 1.90
N GLY A 72 13.72 -7.08 1.64
CA GLY A 72 13.68 -5.77 2.30
C GLY A 72 12.51 -4.91 1.82
N ALA A 73 12.21 -4.96 0.52
CA ALA A 73 11.14 -4.19 -0.10
C ALA A 73 9.75 -4.60 0.41
N VAL A 74 9.42 -5.90 0.37
CA VAL A 74 8.13 -6.39 0.84
C VAL A 74 7.94 -6.16 2.34
N ARG A 75 9.00 -6.31 3.15
CA ARG A 75 8.94 -5.98 4.58
C ARG A 75 8.63 -4.50 4.80
N TYR A 76 9.29 -3.62 4.06
CA TYR A 76 9.00 -2.20 4.11
C TYR A 76 7.55 -1.92 3.74
N LEU A 77 7.08 -2.42 2.59
CA LEU A 77 5.72 -2.20 2.07
C LEU A 77 4.64 -2.69 3.03
N VAL A 78 4.83 -3.86 3.67
CA VAL A 78 3.92 -4.36 4.70
C VAL A 78 3.92 -3.44 5.93
N ASN A 79 5.09 -3.00 6.39
CA ASN A 79 5.20 -2.08 7.53
C ASN A 79 4.56 -0.71 7.25
N VAL A 80 4.67 -0.24 6.01
CA VAL A 80 4.05 1.00 5.55
C VAL A 80 2.64 0.80 5.00
N GLY A 81 2.00 -0.36 5.23
CA GLY A 81 0.60 -0.62 4.90
C GLY A 81 0.26 -0.52 3.40
N LEU A 82 1.25 -0.72 2.53
CA LEU A 82 1.07 -0.75 1.06
C LEU A 82 0.82 -2.17 0.54
N LEU A 83 1.18 -3.18 1.34
CA LEU A 83 0.91 -4.59 1.05
C LEU A 83 0.37 -5.28 2.31
N ALA A 84 -0.56 -6.21 2.12
CA ALA A 84 -0.99 -7.11 3.17
C ALA A 84 -0.16 -8.40 3.13
N LYS A 85 0.24 -8.90 4.30
CA LYS A 85 0.89 -10.21 4.41
C LYS A 85 -0.14 -11.25 4.84
N GLN A 86 -0.30 -12.30 4.05
CA GLN A 86 -1.21 -13.43 4.33
C GLN A 86 -0.42 -14.75 4.39
N ARG A 87 -0.93 -15.68 5.20
CA ARG A 87 -0.52 -17.09 5.17
C ARG A 87 -1.68 -17.93 4.67
N LEU A 88 -1.43 -18.72 3.62
CA LEU A 88 -2.40 -19.66 3.09
C LEU A 88 -2.33 -20.97 3.88
N PRO A 89 -3.47 -21.60 4.25
CA PRO A 89 -3.47 -22.88 4.93
C PRO A 89 -2.68 -23.95 4.16
N GLY A 90 -1.75 -24.63 4.82
CA GLY A 90 -0.92 -25.67 4.19
C GLY A 90 0.28 -25.15 3.41
N ASP A 91 0.39 -23.85 3.16
CA ASP A 91 1.59 -23.25 2.57
C ASP A 91 2.47 -22.62 3.65
N ARG A 92 3.77 -22.89 3.55
CA ARG A 92 4.81 -22.33 4.42
C ARG A 92 5.34 -21.00 3.91
N ARG A 93 5.03 -20.62 2.67
CA ARG A 93 5.47 -19.37 2.04
C ARG A 93 4.62 -18.19 2.52
N ASP A 94 5.29 -17.05 2.68
CA ASP A 94 4.62 -15.79 2.91
C ASP A 94 4.03 -15.28 1.59
N HIS A 95 2.76 -14.90 1.61
CA HIS A 95 2.05 -14.31 0.48
C HIS A 95 1.80 -12.84 0.73
N TYR A 96 1.98 -12.03 -0.30
CA TYR A 96 1.78 -10.59 -0.29
C TYR A 96 0.62 -10.26 -1.21
N ARG A 97 -0.38 -9.56 -0.67
CA ARG A 97 -1.61 -9.25 -1.38
C ARG A 97 -1.76 -7.75 -1.57
N VAL A 98 -2.27 -7.36 -2.73
CA VAL A 98 -2.82 -6.03 -3.00
C VAL A 98 -4.33 -6.09 -2.73
N PHE A 99 -4.90 -5.05 -2.12
CA PHE A 99 -6.34 -5.03 -1.84
C PHE A 99 -7.12 -4.80 -3.13
N ASP A 100 -8.02 -5.71 -3.49
CA ASP A 100 -8.78 -5.57 -4.73
C ASP A 100 -9.76 -4.41 -4.65
N GLU A 101 -10.12 -3.88 -5.81
CA GLU A 101 -11.22 -2.94 -6.04
C GLU A 101 -11.09 -1.52 -5.44
N ASP A 102 -10.48 -1.38 -4.25
CA ASP A 102 -10.21 -0.11 -3.56
C ASP A 102 -8.84 -0.12 -2.87
N VAL A 103 -7.78 -0.35 -3.67
CA VAL A 103 -6.39 -0.42 -3.19
C VAL A 103 -6.05 0.79 -2.31
N PHE A 104 -6.37 1.99 -2.77
CA PHE A 104 -5.97 3.24 -2.13
C PHE A 104 -6.83 3.60 -0.92
N GLY A 105 -8.13 3.33 -0.94
CA GLY A 105 -8.99 3.49 0.24
C GLY A 105 -8.62 2.52 1.35
N ALA A 106 -8.38 1.25 1.02
CA ALA A 106 -7.92 0.24 1.97
C ALA A 106 -6.56 0.59 2.60
N MET A 107 -5.63 1.12 1.79
CA MET A 107 -4.32 1.61 2.24
C MET A 107 -4.45 2.76 3.26
N ILE A 108 -5.33 3.74 2.99
CA ILE A 108 -5.60 4.84 3.93
C ILE A 108 -6.23 4.28 5.22
N ALA A 109 -7.23 3.41 5.12
CA ALA A 109 -7.90 2.79 6.26
C ALA A 109 -6.94 1.98 7.14
N GLN A 110 -6.03 1.20 6.55
CA GLN A 110 -5.03 0.42 7.28
C GLN A 110 -4.06 1.31 8.07
N ARG A 111 -3.84 2.55 7.61
CA ARG A 111 -2.96 3.52 8.27
C ARG A 111 -3.63 4.35 9.35
N ALA A 112 -4.96 4.46 9.36
CA ALA A 112 -5.69 5.28 10.34
C ALA A 112 -5.27 5.07 11.81
N PRO A 113 -5.00 3.83 12.29
CA PRO A 113 -4.56 3.62 13.67
C PRO A 113 -3.19 4.24 14.02
N VAL A 114 -2.36 4.60 13.04
CA VAL A 114 -1.06 5.25 13.31
C VAL A 114 -1.24 6.63 13.94
N LEU A 115 -2.28 7.37 13.55
CA LEU A 115 -2.53 8.72 14.06
C LEU A 115 -2.86 8.69 15.55
N GLY A 116 -3.71 7.76 15.98
CA GLY A 116 -4.00 7.55 17.40
C GLY A 116 -2.75 7.22 18.21
N ARG A 117 -1.86 6.37 17.69
CA ARG A 117 -0.59 6.06 18.38
C ARG A 117 0.32 7.28 18.51
N TRP A 118 0.33 8.18 17.53
CA TRP A 118 1.07 9.44 17.62
C TRP A 118 0.44 10.38 18.65
N SER A 119 -0.89 10.54 18.62
CA SER A 119 -1.63 11.32 19.61
C SER A 119 -1.34 10.83 21.03
N ASP A 120 -1.47 9.53 21.28
CA ASP A 120 -1.17 8.90 22.58
C ASP A 120 0.27 9.14 23.03
N ALA A 121 1.23 8.99 22.12
CA ALA A 121 2.64 9.20 22.42
C ALA A 121 2.95 10.66 22.75
N PHE A 122 2.33 11.60 22.03
CA PHE A 122 2.50 13.03 22.25
C PHE A 122 1.81 13.47 23.55
N GLY A 123 0.61 12.97 23.83
CA GLY A 123 -0.11 13.21 25.08
C GLY A 123 0.72 12.82 26.30
N ARG A 124 1.28 11.59 26.33
CA ARG A 124 2.19 11.16 27.39
C ARG A 124 3.44 12.03 27.51
N ALA A 125 3.98 12.52 26.39
CA ALA A 125 5.13 13.41 26.41
C ALA A 125 4.76 14.81 26.94
N VAL A 126 3.55 15.31 26.68
CA VAL A 126 3.04 16.57 27.24
C VAL A 126 2.88 16.47 28.75
N GLU A 127 2.35 15.35 29.27
CA GLU A 127 2.23 15.11 30.72
C GLU A 127 3.58 15.20 31.45
N VAL A 128 4.65 14.70 30.83
CA VAL A 128 6.00 14.73 31.40
C VAL A 128 6.69 16.10 31.23
N LEU A 129 6.53 16.73 30.07
CA LEU A 129 7.28 17.95 29.74
C LEU A 129 6.60 19.24 30.21
N GLY A 130 5.28 19.21 30.42
CA GLY A 130 4.42 20.34 30.70
C GLY A 130 4.07 21.14 29.44
N ALA A 131 2.78 21.44 29.26
CA ALA A 131 2.26 22.20 28.12
C ALA A 131 2.76 23.66 28.07
N ASP A 132 3.26 24.20 29.18
CA ASP A 132 3.77 25.58 29.24
C ASP A 132 5.17 25.75 28.64
N ARG A 133 5.88 24.65 28.36
CA ARG A 133 7.17 24.70 27.67
C ARG A 133 6.99 24.73 26.15
N PRO A 134 7.89 25.41 25.40
CA PRO A 134 7.80 25.44 23.93
C PRO A 134 7.79 24.04 23.28
N GLY A 135 8.44 23.04 23.89
CA GLY A 135 8.37 21.65 23.44
C GLY A 135 7.01 21.00 23.72
N GLY A 136 6.45 21.21 24.91
CA GLY A 136 5.13 20.72 25.29
C GLY A 136 4.02 21.33 24.44
N ARG A 137 4.08 22.63 24.13
CA ARG A 137 3.12 23.27 23.22
C ARG A 137 3.11 22.65 21.83
N ARG A 138 4.28 22.38 21.24
CA ARG A 138 4.36 21.72 19.91
C ARG A 138 3.75 20.32 19.92
N LEU A 139 3.95 19.57 21.00
CA LEU A 139 3.38 18.24 21.15
C LEU A 139 1.87 18.31 21.39
N ALA A 140 1.39 19.24 22.21
CA ALA A 140 -0.04 19.45 22.46
C ALA A 140 -0.78 19.90 21.18
N ASP A 141 -0.18 20.78 20.39
CA ASP A 141 -0.68 21.16 19.08
C ASP A 141 -0.74 19.95 18.12
N GLY A 142 0.30 19.10 18.14
CA GLY A 142 0.32 17.85 17.40
C GLY A 142 -0.76 16.85 17.82
N VAL A 143 -1.09 16.76 19.12
CA VAL A 143 -2.21 15.94 19.64
C VAL A 143 -3.51 16.41 19.00
N LEU A 144 -3.82 17.71 19.11
CA LEU A 144 -5.03 18.30 18.54
C LEU A 144 -5.12 18.03 17.03
N PHE A 145 -4.01 18.19 16.30
CA PHE A 145 -3.96 17.92 14.87
C PHE A 145 -4.23 16.44 14.55
N PHE A 146 -3.63 15.50 15.27
CA PHE A 146 -3.81 14.07 14.98
C PHE A 146 -5.19 13.55 15.38
N GLU A 147 -5.81 14.10 16.43
CA GLU A 147 -7.21 13.83 16.78
C GLU A 147 -8.15 14.31 15.67
N PHE A 148 -7.99 15.56 15.22
CA PHE A 148 -8.74 16.10 14.08
C PHE A 148 -8.59 15.25 12.82
N MET A 149 -7.35 14.90 12.46
CA MET A 149 -7.07 14.07 11.28
C MET A 149 -7.65 12.65 11.40
N GLN A 150 -7.76 12.10 12.62
CA GLN A 150 -8.34 10.78 12.83
C GLN A 150 -9.85 10.80 12.54
N GLU A 151 -10.56 11.82 13.01
CA GLU A 151 -11.98 12.04 12.71
C GLU A 151 -12.19 12.25 11.20
N ASP A 152 -11.45 13.19 10.59
CA ASP A 152 -11.60 13.52 9.17
C ASP A 152 -11.27 12.34 8.25
N GLN A 153 -10.30 11.47 8.60
CA GLN A 153 -10.02 10.28 7.81
C GLN A 153 -11.23 9.33 7.68
N GLN A 154 -12.02 9.17 8.74
CA GLN A 154 -13.22 8.33 8.68
C GLN A 154 -14.24 8.94 7.71
N ASP A 155 -14.43 10.26 7.77
CA ASP A 155 -15.35 10.98 6.90
C ASP A 155 -14.88 11.01 5.44
N VAL A 156 -13.57 11.14 5.20
CA VAL A 156 -12.97 11.03 3.86
C VAL A 156 -13.21 9.64 3.27
N LEU A 157 -12.97 8.57 4.04
CA LEU A 157 -13.21 7.20 3.56
C LEU A 157 -14.70 6.95 3.27
N ALA A 158 -15.59 7.42 4.14
CA ALA A 158 -17.03 7.33 3.91
C ALA A 158 -17.46 8.06 2.63
N ARG A 159 -16.97 9.29 2.42
CA ARG A 159 -17.21 10.06 1.20
C ARG A 159 -16.63 9.39 -0.04
N TRP A 160 -15.44 8.81 0.07
CA TRP A 160 -14.81 8.05 -1.01
C TRP A 160 -15.64 6.83 -1.40
N HIS A 161 -16.09 6.02 -0.44
CA HIS A 161 -16.95 4.86 -0.72
C HIS A 161 -18.26 5.28 -1.39
N ALA A 162 -18.90 6.36 -0.92
CA ALA A 162 -20.11 6.91 -1.54
C ALA A 162 -19.83 7.41 -2.97
N TYR A 163 -18.71 8.09 -3.18
CA TYR A 163 -18.28 8.57 -4.50
C TYR A 163 -18.03 7.41 -5.47
N ARG A 164 -17.32 6.37 -5.03
CA ARG A 164 -17.03 5.16 -5.82
C ARG A 164 -18.32 4.41 -6.21
N ALA A 165 -19.26 4.29 -5.27
CA ALA A 165 -20.57 3.67 -5.55
C ALA A 165 -21.38 4.46 -6.58
N ALA A 166 -21.35 5.80 -6.51
CA ALA A 166 -22.09 6.66 -7.44
C ALA A 166 -21.50 6.71 -8.87
N HIS A 167 -20.20 6.44 -9.03
CA HIS A 167 -19.51 6.55 -10.33
C HIS A 167 -19.25 5.22 -11.03
N GLY A 168 -19.79 4.11 -10.49
CA GLY A 168 -19.46 2.76 -10.92
C GLY A 168 -18.01 2.43 -10.57
N GLY A 169 -17.77 1.29 -9.92
CA GLY A 169 -16.44 0.89 -9.44
C GLY A 169 -15.34 0.76 -10.51
N GLN A 170 -15.63 1.06 -11.77
CA GLN A 170 -14.71 1.13 -12.90
C GLN A 170 -15.12 2.30 -13.81
N ARG A 171 -14.33 3.38 -13.86
CA ARG A 171 -14.29 4.18 -15.09
C ARG A 171 -13.66 3.27 -16.15
N THR A 172 -14.48 2.61 -16.97
CA THR A 172 -14.01 1.98 -18.20
C THR A 172 -13.33 3.07 -19.02
N VAL A 173 -12.00 3.01 -19.10
CA VAL A 173 -11.22 3.78 -20.07
C VAL A 173 -11.61 3.23 -21.44
N GLY A 174 -12.57 3.88 -22.09
CA GLY A 174 -13.12 3.40 -23.35
C GLY A 174 -14.40 4.11 -23.75
N ASP A 175 -14.36 5.44 -23.82
CA ASP A 175 -15.26 6.18 -24.70
C ASP A 175 -14.58 7.50 -25.12
N ARG A 176 -13.81 7.43 -26.21
CA ARG A 176 -13.39 8.60 -27.00
C ARG A 176 -12.97 8.18 -28.40
#